data_AF-A0A8E2VIG8-F1
#
_entry.id   AF-A0A8E2VIG8-F1
#
_cell.length_a   1.000
_cell.length_b   1.000
_cell.length_c   1.000
_cell.angle_alpha   90.00
_cell.angle_beta   90.00
_cell.angle_gamma   90.00
#
_symmetry.space_group_name_H-M   'P 1'
#
loop_
_entity.id
_entity.type
_entity.pdbx_description
1 polymer ?
#
loop_
_entity_poly.entity_id
_entity_poly.type
_entity_poly.pdbx_seq_one_letter_code
_entity_poly.pdbx_strand_id
1 'polypeptide(L)'
;MTLEAPALALRRRFLGGALAATAVVGLPSRPWAQGSEGSRNTYTLSCMARNATVELFVNGAPTALHTSLKDMAWTFFVPDFLRDGANRIDIAYEPLNPEERNYTPNPDVAIQAELAQGRQEPAILFNASYDMDEGRLAPRETEIFSGIPVRRDAGTISRIRAGAEEPFVIRSGKGNATRPEYTRILAIEFQVDDPSLGDVAWAGTEPLTDTPEMRDALWQAMARLHRAVERKDRVALVEIARPYLSRLAYMLGKADADAAAAMILDSAPWASDKVASLRPLLSREEARGAALLFGSDRRLVCFADHRVTALDRDGNFLSTLPFYFGRRPGGPMLGCFSRHMK
;
A
#
# COMPACT_ATOMS: atom_id res chain seq x y z
N MET A 1 20.10 33.10 43.24
CA MET A 1 19.09 33.65 42.29
C MET A 1 19.91 34.27 41.18
N THR A 2 20.02 33.72 39.98
CA THR A 2 19.00 33.14 39.10
C THR A 2 19.59 31.93 38.36
N LEU A 3 18.75 30.91 38.14
CA LEU A 3 19.06 29.71 37.35
C LEU A 3 18.83 30.04 35.86
N GLU A 4 19.88 30.00 35.05
CA GLU A 4 19.75 29.91 33.59
C GLU A 4 19.69 28.43 33.17
N ALA A 5 18.72 28.12 32.31
CA ALA A 5 18.39 26.78 31.85
C ALA A 5 19.28 26.33 30.68
N PRO A 6 19.73 25.06 30.64
CA PRO A 6 20.54 24.53 29.54
C PRO A 6 19.64 24.04 28.39
N ALA A 7 19.13 24.95 27.55
CA ALA A 7 18.26 24.60 26.41
C ALA A 7 18.94 24.70 25.02
N LEU A 8 20.22 25.09 24.95
CA LEU A 8 20.86 25.47 23.69
C LEU A 8 21.96 24.52 23.17
N ALA A 9 22.25 23.43 23.89
CA ALA A 9 23.34 22.51 23.51
C ALA A 9 22.91 21.18 22.84
N LEU A 10 21.61 20.94 22.63
CA LEU A 10 21.10 19.67 22.08
C LEU A 10 20.60 19.74 20.62
N ARG A 11 21.13 20.64 19.79
CA ARG A 11 20.69 20.85 18.40
C ARG A 11 21.64 20.34 17.29
N ARG A 12 22.66 19.53 17.60
CA ARG A 12 23.67 19.11 16.60
C ARG A 12 24.04 17.63 16.52
N ARG A 13 23.29 16.72 17.15
CA ARG A 13 23.49 15.28 16.99
C ARG A 13 22.14 14.63 16.76
N PHE A 14 21.74 14.37 15.52
CA PHE A 14 20.83 13.26 15.12
C PHE A 14 20.58 13.26 13.60
N LEU A 15 21.64 13.32 12.80
CA LEU A 15 21.57 13.12 11.34
C LEU A 15 22.45 11.95 10.85
N GLY A 16 23.03 11.17 11.76
CA GLY A 16 23.86 10.01 11.43
C GLY A 16 23.15 8.66 11.37
N GLY A 17 21.83 8.60 11.60
CA GLY A 17 21.13 7.32 11.85
C GLY A 17 19.93 6.98 10.94
N ALA A 18 19.45 7.91 10.11
CA ALA A 18 18.22 7.71 9.34
C ALA A 18 18.30 8.18 7.88
N LEU A 19 19.50 8.20 7.30
CA LEU A 19 19.65 8.08 5.84
C LEU A 19 19.58 6.59 5.49
N ALA A 20 18.43 5.96 5.75
CA ALA A 20 18.08 4.76 5.03
C ALA A 20 17.67 5.23 3.64
N ALA A 21 18.58 5.06 2.67
CA ALA A 21 18.27 5.15 1.26
C ALA A 21 16.95 4.40 1.02
N THR A 22 15.88 5.13 0.72
CA THR A 22 14.71 4.52 0.11
C THR A 22 15.21 4.02 -1.22
N ALA A 23 15.41 2.71 -1.34
CA ALA A 23 15.65 2.10 -2.62
C ALA A 23 14.48 2.52 -3.51
N VAL A 24 14.75 3.36 -4.49
CA VAL A 24 13.89 3.48 -5.66
C VAL A 24 13.96 2.11 -6.31
N VAL A 25 13.05 1.22 -5.92
CA VAL A 25 12.73 0.07 -6.77
C VAL A 25 11.92 0.66 -7.92
N GLY A 26 12.62 1.32 -8.83
CA GLY A 26 12.12 1.64 -10.15
C GLY A 26 12.00 0.32 -10.87
N LEU A 27 10.82 -0.31 -10.78
CA LEU A 27 10.51 -1.39 -11.71
C LEU A 27 10.41 -0.77 -13.10
N PRO A 28 11.11 -1.33 -14.11
CA PRO A 28 10.87 -0.94 -15.48
C PRO A 28 9.42 -1.31 -15.80
N SER A 29 8.62 -0.30 -16.18
CA SER A 29 7.35 -0.49 -16.86
C SER A 29 7.61 -1.23 -18.17
N ARG A 30 7.53 -2.57 -18.13
CA ARG A 30 7.58 -3.38 -19.35
C ARG A 30 6.27 -3.16 -20.12
N PRO A 31 6.34 -2.91 -21.45
CA PRO A 31 5.15 -2.86 -22.29
C PRO A 31 4.59 -4.28 -22.41
N TRP A 32 3.35 -4.50 -21.98
CA TRP A 32 2.68 -5.77 -22.22
C TRP A 32 2.08 -5.81 -23.62
N ALA A 33 2.23 -6.99 -24.23
CA ALA A 33 1.91 -7.30 -25.61
C ALA A 33 0.45 -7.00 -25.99
N GLN A 34 0.29 -6.41 -27.17
CA GLN A 34 -0.96 -6.41 -27.94
C GLN A 34 -1.40 -7.86 -28.20
N GLY A 35 -2.64 -8.20 -27.82
CA GLY A 35 -3.27 -9.45 -28.24
C GLY A 35 -4.15 -10.11 -27.18
N SER A 36 -5.23 -9.45 -26.77
CA SER A 36 -6.52 -10.12 -26.48
C SER A 36 -7.61 -9.05 -26.41
N GLU A 37 -8.78 -9.37 -26.95
CA GLU A 37 -9.94 -8.48 -27.06
C GLU A 37 -10.30 -7.82 -25.72
N GLY A 38 -10.25 -6.48 -25.69
CA GLY A 38 -10.82 -5.61 -24.66
C GLY A 38 -10.20 -5.75 -23.26
N SER A 39 -9.30 -4.85 -22.87
CA SER A 39 -8.90 -4.69 -21.47
C SER A 39 -10.11 -4.21 -20.64
N ARG A 40 -10.85 -5.15 -20.06
CA ARG A 40 -12.13 -4.85 -19.39
C ARG A 40 -12.00 -3.91 -18.20
N ASN A 41 -10.82 -3.77 -17.58
CA ASN A 41 -10.64 -3.05 -16.33
C ASN A 41 -9.34 -2.25 -16.31
N THR A 42 -9.26 -1.14 -17.05
CA THR A 42 -8.07 -0.26 -17.01
C THR A 42 -8.29 0.90 -16.07
N TYR A 43 -7.87 0.74 -14.81
CA TYR A 43 -7.90 1.85 -13.85
C TYR A 43 -6.49 2.16 -13.38
N THR A 44 -6.13 3.43 -13.41
CA THR A 44 -4.85 3.93 -12.91
C THR A 44 -5.08 5.00 -11.86
N LEU A 45 -4.47 4.83 -10.69
CA LEU A 45 -4.42 5.84 -9.64
C LEU A 45 -3.07 6.55 -9.76
N SER A 46 -3.12 7.86 -9.95
CA SER A 46 -1.94 8.72 -9.87
C SER A 46 -1.99 9.52 -8.59
N CYS A 47 -0.83 9.75 -7.99
CA CYS A 47 -0.68 10.68 -6.89
C CYS A 47 0.54 11.54 -7.10
N MET A 48 0.36 12.82 -6.83
CA MET A 48 1.39 13.84 -6.85
C MET A 48 1.47 14.48 -5.47
N ALA A 49 2.68 14.69 -4.97
CA ALA A 49 2.88 15.35 -3.69
C ALA A 49 4.12 16.23 -3.71
N ARG A 50 4.06 17.33 -2.96
CA ARG A 50 5.18 18.24 -2.68
C ARG A 50 5.38 18.29 -1.18
N ASN A 51 6.63 18.25 -0.74
CA ASN A 51 7.00 18.44 0.67
C ASN A 51 6.26 17.49 1.63
N ALA A 52 5.99 16.25 1.22
CA ALA A 52 5.31 15.26 2.05
C ALA A 52 5.79 13.83 1.77
N THR A 53 5.85 13.03 2.83
CA THR A 53 5.79 11.56 2.75
C THR A 53 4.33 11.16 2.60
N VAL A 54 4.00 10.24 1.69
CA VAL A 54 2.63 9.80 1.44
C VAL A 54 2.54 8.27 1.37
N GLU A 55 1.56 7.71 2.07
CA GLU A 55 1.12 6.32 1.92
C GLU A 55 -0.35 6.30 1.51
N LEU A 56 -0.66 5.56 0.44
CA LEU A 56 -2.02 5.42 -0.06
C LEU A 56 -2.55 4.02 0.26
N PHE A 57 -3.82 3.99 0.66
CA PHE A 57 -4.60 2.77 0.77
C PHE A 57 -5.80 2.88 -0.17
N VAL A 58 -6.15 1.79 -0.86
CA VAL A 58 -7.35 1.71 -1.70
C VAL A 58 -8.20 0.58 -1.17
N ASN A 59 -9.41 0.91 -0.74
CA ASN A 59 -10.33 0.00 -0.06
C ASN A 59 -9.68 -0.74 1.11
N GLY A 60 -8.79 -0.08 1.87
CA GLY A 60 -8.05 -0.71 2.97
C GLY A 60 -6.73 -1.36 2.58
N ALA A 61 -6.50 -1.73 1.31
CA ALA A 61 -5.24 -2.35 0.89
C ALA A 61 -4.14 -1.32 0.66
N PRO A 62 -2.92 -1.52 1.22
CA PRO A 62 -1.81 -0.59 1.02
C PRO A 62 -1.29 -0.69 -0.41
N THR A 63 -1.07 0.46 -1.04
CA THR A 63 -0.51 0.52 -2.40
C THR A 63 0.99 0.72 -2.31
N ALA A 64 1.46 1.81 -1.73
CA ALA A 64 2.86 2.15 -1.61
C ALA A 64 3.09 3.32 -0.65
N LEU A 65 4.16 3.22 0.15
CA LEU A 65 4.76 4.35 0.84
C LEU A 65 5.79 5.00 -0.09
N HIS A 66 5.61 6.29 -0.37
CA HIS A 66 6.55 7.07 -1.14
C HIS A 66 7.01 8.30 -0.35
N THR A 67 8.32 8.57 -0.40
CA THR A 67 8.93 9.76 0.20
C THR A 67 9.91 10.36 -0.79
N SER A 68 9.91 11.68 -0.91
CA SER A 68 10.82 12.40 -1.79
C SER A 68 11.06 13.81 -1.25
N LEU A 69 12.31 14.28 -1.35
CA LEU A 69 12.67 15.69 -1.08
C LEU A 69 12.34 16.62 -2.25
N LYS A 70 11.82 16.06 -3.35
CA LYS A 70 11.34 16.77 -4.55
C LYS A 70 9.88 16.44 -4.78
N ASP A 71 9.21 17.23 -5.62
CA ASP A 71 7.89 16.88 -6.16
C ASP A 71 7.89 15.42 -6.62
N MET A 72 6.90 14.70 -6.12
CA MET A 72 6.74 13.27 -6.25
C MET A 72 5.53 13.05 -7.15
N ALA A 73 5.66 12.16 -8.13
CA ALA A 73 4.55 11.75 -8.98
C ALA A 73 4.69 10.25 -9.27
N TRP A 74 3.64 9.48 -9.02
CA TRP A 74 3.61 8.06 -9.33
C TRP A 74 2.22 7.65 -9.78
N THR A 75 2.18 6.67 -10.67
CA THR A 75 0.95 6.10 -11.22
C THR A 75 1.05 4.60 -11.14
N PHE A 76 -0.03 3.94 -10.72
CA PHE A 76 -0.11 2.50 -10.65
C PHE A 76 -1.48 1.99 -11.07
N PHE A 77 -1.48 0.77 -11.60
CA PHE A 77 -2.70 0.07 -12.01
C PHE A 77 -3.43 -0.44 -10.77
N VAL A 78 -4.72 -0.13 -10.64
CA VAL A 78 -5.50 -0.40 -9.41
C VAL A 78 -6.80 -1.20 -9.56
N PRO A 79 -7.10 -1.90 -10.67
CA PRO A 79 -8.42 -2.51 -10.78
C PRO A 79 -8.62 -3.71 -9.82
N ASP A 80 -7.54 -4.31 -9.31
CA ASP A 80 -7.57 -5.33 -8.27
C ASP A 80 -7.85 -4.76 -6.87
N PHE A 81 -7.75 -3.43 -6.70
CA PHE A 81 -8.06 -2.71 -5.47
C PHE A 81 -9.46 -2.10 -5.46
N LEU A 82 -10.04 -1.87 -6.64
CA LEU A 82 -11.36 -1.26 -6.79
C LEU A 82 -12.47 -2.30 -6.75
N ARG A 83 -13.69 -1.83 -6.47
CA ARG A 83 -14.92 -2.60 -6.55
C ARG A 83 -15.98 -1.83 -7.32
N ASP A 84 -16.98 -2.54 -7.82
CA ASP A 84 -18.23 -1.92 -8.26
C ASP A 84 -18.92 -1.26 -7.05
N GLY A 85 -19.42 -0.05 -7.25
CA GLY A 85 -20.11 0.70 -6.22
C GLY A 85 -19.20 1.59 -5.37
N ALA A 86 -19.39 1.53 -4.06
CA ALA A 86 -18.71 2.40 -3.11
C ALA A 86 -17.24 2.01 -2.89
N ASN A 87 -16.36 2.99 -3.05
CA ASN A 87 -14.92 2.85 -2.86
C ASN A 87 -14.41 3.92 -1.88
N ARG A 88 -13.25 3.65 -1.29
CA ARG A 88 -12.54 4.58 -0.41
C ARG A 88 -11.05 4.55 -0.72
N ILE A 89 -10.42 5.73 -0.80
CA ILE A 89 -8.97 5.84 -0.63
C ILE A 89 -8.66 6.47 0.72
N ASP A 90 -7.59 6.03 1.35
CA ASP A 90 -7.02 6.71 2.51
C ASP A 90 -5.65 7.26 2.16
N ILE A 91 -5.44 8.53 2.44
CA ILE A 91 -4.18 9.24 2.19
C ILE A 91 -3.56 9.53 3.54
N ALA A 92 -2.57 8.73 3.93
CA ALA A 92 -1.74 9.03 5.08
C ALA A 92 -0.56 9.91 4.62
N TYR A 93 -0.29 10.99 5.34
CA TYR A 93 0.82 11.87 4.99
C TYR A 93 1.56 12.40 6.23
N GLU A 94 2.86 12.66 6.06
CA GLU A 94 3.70 13.37 7.02
C GLU A 94 4.37 14.55 6.29
N PRO A 95 4.18 15.80 6.76
CA PRO A 95 4.85 16.95 6.19
C PRO A 95 6.38 16.85 6.26
N LEU A 96 7.04 17.40 5.25
CA LEU A 96 8.48 17.46 5.12
C LEU A 96 8.90 18.90 4.84
N ASN A 97 9.78 19.47 5.66
CA ASN A 97 10.36 20.79 5.45
C ASN A 97 11.80 20.63 4.90
N PRO A 98 12.04 20.87 3.60
CA PRO A 98 13.36 20.68 3.00
C PRO A 98 14.41 21.68 3.51
N GLU A 99 13.99 22.90 3.85
CA GLU A 99 14.89 23.96 4.32
C GLU A 99 15.47 23.61 5.69
N GLU A 100 14.60 23.18 6.60
CA GLU A 100 14.99 22.77 7.95
C GLU A 100 15.43 21.31 8.06
N ARG A 101 15.22 20.53 7.00
CA ARG A 101 15.51 19.08 6.92
C ARG A 101 14.83 18.29 8.05
N ASN A 102 13.57 18.59 8.32
CA ASN A 102 12.79 17.94 9.37
C ASN A 102 11.35 17.63 8.91
N TYR A 103 10.58 16.95 9.75
CA TYR A 103 9.19 16.58 9.48
C TYR A 103 8.24 17.56 10.16
N THR A 104 8.20 18.79 9.65
CA THR A 104 7.31 19.86 10.12
C THR A 104 6.48 20.44 8.98
N PRO A 105 5.26 20.95 9.26
CA PRO A 105 4.46 21.60 8.24
C PRO A 105 5.08 22.87 7.68
N ASN A 106 4.77 23.17 6.42
CA ASN A 106 5.16 24.37 5.70
C ASN A 106 4.11 24.67 4.60
N PRO A 107 4.02 25.91 4.09
CA PRO A 107 2.97 26.29 3.14
C PRO A 107 3.04 25.58 1.78
N ASP A 108 4.19 25.00 1.43
CA ASP A 108 4.40 24.34 0.14
C ASP A 108 3.96 22.87 0.13
N VAL A 109 3.56 22.32 1.28
CA VAL A 109 3.02 20.97 1.37
C VAL A 109 1.76 20.87 0.53
N ALA A 110 1.72 19.94 -0.42
CA ALA A 110 0.58 19.75 -1.32
C ALA A 110 0.44 18.29 -1.74
N ILE A 111 -0.80 17.85 -1.92
CA ILE A 111 -1.13 16.50 -2.39
C ILE A 111 -2.29 16.56 -3.39
N GLN A 112 -2.12 15.89 -4.52
CA GLN A 112 -3.16 15.61 -5.51
C GLN A 112 -3.23 14.09 -5.73
N ALA A 113 -4.43 13.54 -5.78
CA ALA A 113 -4.69 12.15 -6.13
C ALA A 113 -5.82 12.08 -7.15
N GLU A 114 -5.64 11.26 -8.17
CA GLU A 114 -6.54 11.20 -9.32
C GLU A 114 -6.70 9.78 -9.85
N LEU A 115 -7.89 9.46 -10.33
CA LEU A 115 -8.24 8.13 -10.85
C LEU A 115 -8.71 8.26 -12.29
N ALA A 116 -8.07 7.51 -13.19
CA ALA A 116 -8.44 7.47 -14.60
C ALA A 116 -8.94 6.08 -15.01
N GLN A 117 -9.92 6.04 -15.91
CA GLN A 117 -10.37 4.83 -16.60
C GLN A 117 -9.80 4.81 -18.04
N GLY A 118 -8.79 3.99 -18.27
CA GLY A 118 -8.15 3.82 -19.57
C GLY A 118 -7.50 5.11 -20.08
N ARG A 119 -8.04 5.65 -21.19
CA ARG A 119 -7.57 6.91 -21.80
C ARG A 119 -8.50 8.10 -21.54
N GLN A 120 -9.50 7.92 -20.67
CA GLN A 120 -10.39 9.01 -20.28
C GLN A 120 -9.62 10.02 -19.42
N GLU A 121 -10.13 11.25 -19.38
CA GLU A 121 -9.62 12.24 -18.43
C GLU A 121 -9.85 11.75 -16.99
N PRO A 122 -8.90 12.01 -16.07
CA PRO A 122 -9.01 11.54 -14.71
C PRO A 122 -10.07 12.30 -13.91
N ALA A 123 -10.71 11.61 -12.97
CA ALA A 123 -11.40 12.25 -11.87
C ALA A 123 -10.38 12.60 -10.77
N ILE A 124 -10.37 13.85 -10.32
CA ILE A 124 -9.55 14.29 -9.19
C ILE A 124 -10.22 13.88 -7.89
N LEU A 125 -9.65 12.87 -7.23
CA LEU A 125 -10.12 12.36 -5.94
C LEU A 125 -9.78 13.31 -4.80
N PHE A 126 -8.60 13.92 -4.85
CA PHE A 126 -8.13 14.83 -3.83
C PHE A 126 -7.18 15.86 -4.43
N ASN A 127 -7.27 17.11 -3.98
CA ASN A 127 -6.39 18.20 -4.42
C ASN A 127 -6.36 19.28 -3.33
N ALA A 128 -5.27 19.32 -2.56
CA ALA A 128 -5.18 20.19 -1.39
C ALA A 128 -3.74 20.67 -1.13
N SER A 129 -3.62 21.85 -0.54
CA SER A 129 -2.36 22.40 -0.04
C SER A 129 -2.49 22.69 1.45
N TYR A 130 -1.38 22.65 2.17
CA TYR A 130 -1.38 22.88 3.61
C TYR A 130 -1.68 24.34 3.91
N ASP A 131 -2.65 24.53 4.78
CA ASP A 131 -3.02 25.83 5.32
C ASP A 131 -2.36 25.97 6.70
N MET A 132 -1.46 26.94 6.82
CA MET A 132 -0.71 27.16 8.06
C MET A 132 -1.58 27.69 9.20
N ASP A 133 -2.69 28.37 8.88
CA ASP A 133 -3.60 28.93 9.88
C ASP A 133 -4.54 27.83 10.40
N GLU A 134 -5.04 26.96 9.51
CA GLU A 134 -5.87 25.82 9.91
C GLU A 134 -5.05 24.63 10.45
N GLY A 135 -3.75 24.57 10.16
CA GLY A 135 -2.86 23.49 10.57
C GLY A 135 -3.17 22.14 9.90
N ARG A 136 -3.71 22.17 8.67
CA ARG A 136 -4.16 20.97 7.93
C ARG A 136 -4.21 21.20 6.41
N LEU A 137 -4.49 20.16 5.62
CA LEU A 137 -4.68 20.31 4.17
C LEU A 137 -6.04 20.97 3.87
N ALA A 138 -6.01 22.07 3.11
CA ALA A 138 -7.20 22.77 2.63
C ALA A 138 -7.42 22.47 1.12
N PRO A 139 -8.63 22.07 0.71
CA PRO A 139 -8.96 21.81 -0.69
C PRO A 139 -8.71 23.00 -1.60
N ARG A 140 -8.31 22.74 -2.85
CA ARG A 140 -8.14 23.75 -3.91
C ARG A 140 -9.05 23.43 -5.08
N GLU A 141 -9.65 24.47 -5.66
CA GLU A 141 -10.56 24.35 -6.82
C GLU A 141 -9.82 24.26 -8.17
N THR A 142 -8.52 24.59 -8.17
CA THR A 142 -7.62 24.41 -9.32
C THR A 142 -6.57 23.37 -8.97
N GLU A 143 -6.29 22.46 -9.90
CA GLU A 143 -5.26 21.44 -9.77
C GLU A 143 -3.90 22.07 -9.49
N ILE A 144 -3.24 21.59 -8.43
CA ILE A 144 -2.00 22.20 -7.93
C ILE A 144 -0.83 21.99 -8.90
N PHE A 145 -0.83 20.86 -9.63
CA PHE A 145 0.29 20.46 -10.46
C PHE A 145 0.12 20.77 -11.96
N SER A 146 -1.09 21.07 -12.41
CA SER A 146 -1.40 21.36 -13.83
C SER A 146 -2.00 22.75 -14.05
N GLY A 147 -2.61 23.36 -13.02
CA GLY A 147 -3.23 24.67 -13.10
C GLY A 147 -4.62 24.70 -13.77
N ILE A 148 -5.23 23.55 -14.07
CA ILE A 148 -6.58 23.48 -14.65
C ILE A 148 -7.66 23.31 -13.57
N PRO A 149 -8.93 23.65 -13.84
CA PRO A 149 -10.01 23.46 -12.88
C PRO A 149 -10.21 21.99 -12.50
N VAL A 150 -10.41 21.73 -11.21
CA VAL A 150 -10.63 20.38 -10.66
C VAL A 150 -11.92 19.78 -11.18
N ARG A 151 -11.84 18.56 -11.71
CA ARG A 151 -12.99 17.76 -12.13
C ARG A 151 -13.21 16.61 -11.16
N ARG A 152 -14.34 16.64 -10.45
CA ARG A 152 -14.67 15.64 -9.41
C ARG A 152 -15.52 14.47 -9.91
N ASP A 153 -15.93 14.47 -11.17
CA ASP A 153 -16.63 13.35 -11.79
C ASP A 153 -16.04 13.11 -13.17
N ALA A 154 -15.78 11.85 -13.52
CA ALA A 154 -15.27 11.47 -14.84
C ALA A 154 -15.63 10.01 -15.16
N GLY A 155 -16.27 9.78 -16.31
CA GLY A 155 -16.66 8.44 -16.74
C GLY A 155 -17.61 7.76 -15.75
N THR A 156 -17.17 6.62 -15.21
CA THR A 156 -17.89 5.84 -14.18
C THR A 156 -17.61 6.31 -12.75
N ILE A 157 -16.73 7.30 -12.56
CA ILE A 157 -16.27 7.75 -11.25
C ILE A 157 -17.07 8.98 -10.83
N SER A 158 -17.68 8.94 -9.64
CA SER A 158 -18.50 10.06 -9.16
C SER A 158 -18.60 10.17 -7.63
N ARG A 159 -19.32 11.18 -7.16
CA ARG A 159 -19.74 11.35 -5.74
C ARG A 159 -18.55 11.43 -4.76
N ILE A 160 -17.47 12.07 -5.19
CA ILE A 160 -16.24 12.21 -4.40
C ILE A 160 -16.49 13.06 -3.16
N ARG A 161 -16.12 12.56 -1.99
CA ARG A 161 -16.28 13.22 -0.68
C ARG A 161 -15.06 13.00 0.18
N ALA A 162 -14.43 14.09 0.61
CA ALA A 162 -13.38 14.04 1.61
C ALA A 162 -13.97 14.00 3.02
N GLY A 163 -13.45 13.12 3.86
CA GLY A 163 -13.74 13.05 5.28
C GLY A 163 -12.95 14.07 6.10
N ALA A 164 -12.87 13.85 7.41
CA ALA A 164 -11.99 14.62 8.28
C ALA A 164 -10.59 14.01 8.33
N GLU A 165 -9.58 14.85 8.59
CA GLU A 165 -8.25 14.37 8.93
C GLU A 165 -8.21 13.83 10.36
N GLU A 166 -7.52 12.70 10.53
CA GLU A 166 -7.31 12.06 11.83
C GLU A 166 -5.80 11.86 12.08
N PRO A 167 -5.34 11.88 13.35
CA PRO A 167 -3.97 11.49 13.67
C PRO A 167 -3.66 10.07 13.20
N PHE A 168 -2.48 9.88 12.61
CA PHE A 168 -2.05 8.58 12.11
C PHE A 168 -0.58 8.32 12.40
N VAL A 169 -0.16 7.06 12.25
CA VAL A 169 1.25 6.66 12.35
C VAL A 169 1.59 5.82 11.14
N ILE A 170 2.42 6.37 10.26
CA ILE A 170 2.98 5.62 9.13
C ILE A 170 4.08 4.70 9.69
N ARG A 171 4.03 3.43 9.34
CA ARG A 171 5.04 2.43 9.74
C ARG A 171 5.86 2.03 8.53
N SER A 172 7.16 2.30 8.56
CA SER A 172 8.09 1.92 7.50
C SER A 172 8.91 0.69 7.87
N GLY A 173 9.08 -0.22 6.90
CA GLY A 173 10.02 -1.35 6.91
C GLY A 173 10.10 -2.09 8.25
N LYS A 174 11.18 -1.83 9.02
CA LYS A 174 11.51 -2.51 10.29
C LYS A 174 10.64 -2.10 11.50
N GLY A 175 9.51 -1.43 11.28
CA GLY A 175 8.63 -0.96 12.34
C GLY A 175 8.96 0.44 12.88
N ASN A 176 9.78 1.20 12.16
CA ASN A 176 9.99 2.62 12.46
C ASN A 176 8.68 3.37 12.22
N ALA A 177 8.22 4.07 13.24
CA ALA A 177 7.00 4.87 13.22
C ALA A 177 7.33 6.34 12.95
N THR A 178 6.49 7.02 12.16
CA THR A 178 6.52 8.47 12.06
C THR A 178 6.13 9.13 13.38
N ARG A 179 6.45 10.42 13.53
CA ARG A 179 6.04 11.17 14.73
C ARG A 179 4.55 11.52 14.57
N PRO A 180 3.69 11.16 15.54
CA PRO A 180 2.24 11.34 15.42
C PRO A 180 1.80 12.82 15.45
N GLU A 181 2.70 13.73 15.84
CA GLU A 181 2.42 15.16 16.01
C GLU A 181 1.82 15.77 14.74
N TYR A 182 2.42 15.50 13.58
CA TYR A 182 2.01 16.05 12.27
C TYR A 182 1.55 15.01 11.25
N THR A 183 1.71 13.72 11.56
CA THR A 183 1.22 12.66 10.68
C THR A 183 -0.31 12.61 10.76
N ARG A 184 -0.96 12.63 9.60
CA ARG A 184 -2.43 12.56 9.47
C ARG A 184 -2.83 11.51 8.45
N ILE A 185 -4.09 11.08 8.52
CA ILE A 185 -4.76 10.29 7.50
C ILE A 185 -6.09 10.93 7.16
N LEU A 186 -6.44 10.91 5.88
CA LEU A 186 -7.71 11.41 5.37
C LEU A 186 -8.38 10.34 4.51
N ALA A 187 -9.67 10.11 4.77
CA ALA A 187 -10.50 9.24 3.95
C ALA A 187 -11.16 10.04 2.80
N ILE A 188 -11.10 9.52 1.58
CA ILE A 188 -11.87 10.02 0.44
C ILE A 188 -12.78 8.90 -0.04
N GLU A 189 -14.09 9.12 0.02
CA GLU A 189 -15.11 8.21 -0.48
C GLU A 189 -15.51 8.61 -1.90
N PHE A 190 -15.77 7.63 -2.75
CA PHE A 190 -16.20 7.84 -4.13
C PHE A 190 -16.97 6.62 -4.66
N GLN A 191 -17.69 6.80 -5.76
CA GLN A 191 -18.44 5.76 -6.45
C GLN A 191 -17.70 5.37 -7.74
N VAL A 192 -17.68 4.08 -8.07
CA VAL A 192 -17.31 3.58 -9.40
C VAL A 192 -18.45 2.70 -9.91
N ASP A 193 -19.18 3.18 -10.91
CA ASP A 193 -20.29 2.44 -11.52
C ASP A 193 -19.77 1.55 -12.66
N ASP A 194 -19.12 0.44 -12.29
CA ASP A 194 -18.52 -0.52 -13.21
C ASP A 194 -18.70 -1.95 -12.70
N PRO A 195 -19.80 -2.63 -13.07
CA PRO A 195 -20.11 -3.99 -12.63
C PRO A 195 -19.03 -5.00 -12.98
N SER A 196 -18.18 -4.72 -13.97
CA SER A 196 -17.09 -5.60 -14.37
C SER A 196 -15.91 -5.58 -13.41
N LEU A 197 -15.92 -4.66 -12.43
CA LEU A 197 -15.00 -4.69 -11.31
C LEU A 197 -15.38 -5.74 -10.27
N GLY A 198 -16.65 -6.09 -10.04
CA GLY A 198 -17.03 -6.97 -8.92
C GLY A 198 -16.53 -6.46 -7.56
N ASP A 199 -16.27 -7.34 -6.59
CA ASP A 199 -15.80 -6.95 -5.24
C ASP A 199 -14.34 -7.38 -4.97
N VAL A 200 -13.68 -6.70 -4.03
CA VAL A 200 -12.30 -6.99 -3.63
C VAL A 200 -12.20 -8.28 -2.82
N ALA A 201 -11.03 -8.93 -2.87
CA ALA A 201 -10.81 -10.24 -2.23
C ALA A 201 -10.99 -10.26 -0.71
N TRP A 202 -10.99 -9.08 -0.05
CA TRP A 202 -11.15 -8.91 1.39
C TRP A 202 -12.47 -8.24 1.80
N ALA A 203 -13.42 -8.01 0.88
CA ALA A 203 -14.64 -7.29 1.23
C ALA A 203 -15.48 -7.97 2.33
N GLY A 204 -15.49 -9.30 2.36
CA GLY A 204 -16.20 -10.11 3.36
C GLY A 204 -15.39 -10.46 4.62
N THR A 205 -14.22 -9.86 4.83
CA THR A 205 -13.42 -10.11 6.05
C THR A 205 -13.93 -9.27 7.23
N GLU A 206 -13.39 -9.48 8.43
CA GLU A 206 -13.64 -8.63 9.59
C GLU A 206 -12.43 -7.72 9.89
N PRO A 207 -12.64 -6.53 10.48
CA PRO A 207 -11.54 -5.74 11.02
C PRO A 207 -10.78 -6.52 12.09
N LEU A 208 -9.44 -6.45 12.04
CA LEU A 208 -8.55 -7.22 12.89
C LEU A 208 -7.98 -6.36 14.02
N THR A 209 -7.96 -6.94 15.23
CA THR A 209 -7.32 -6.35 16.41
C THR A 209 -6.00 -7.04 16.69
N ASP A 210 -5.00 -6.28 17.13
CA ASP A 210 -3.70 -6.83 17.49
C ASP A 210 -3.75 -7.53 18.86
N THR A 211 -4.15 -8.81 18.84
CA THR A 211 -4.22 -9.67 20.02
C THR A 211 -3.26 -10.87 19.88
N PRO A 212 -2.87 -11.54 20.98
CA PRO A 212 -2.06 -12.75 20.92
C PRO A 212 -2.66 -13.84 20.01
N GLU A 213 -3.98 -14.02 20.04
CA GLU A 213 -4.70 -15.02 19.25
C GLU A 213 -4.67 -14.68 17.75
N MET A 214 -4.84 -13.40 17.41
CA MET A 214 -4.72 -12.92 16.03
C MET A 214 -3.29 -13.13 15.52
N ARG A 215 -2.28 -12.79 16.33
CA ARG A 215 -0.86 -12.99 15.98
C ARG A 215 -0.51 -14.46 15.76
N ASP A 216 -1.01 -15.36 16.59
CA ASP A 216 -0.79 -16.80 16.42
C ASP A 216 -1.46 -17.30 15.13
N ALA A 217 -2.71 -16.90 14.87
CA ALA A 217 -3.40 -17.22 13.62
C ALA A 217 -2.66 -16.70 12.38
N LEU A 218 -2.13 -15.47 12.44
CA LEU A 218 -1.33 -14.86 11.37
C LEU A 218 -0.01 -15.62 11.17
N TRP A 219 0.68 -15.98 12.25
CA TRP A 219 1.90 -16.79 12.18
C TRP A 219 1.63 -18.14 11.55
N GLN A 220 0.55 -18.82 11.94
CA GLN A 220 0.18 -20.11 11.36
C GLN A 220 -0.11 -20.00 9.86
N ALA A 221 -0.85 -18.97 9.44
CA ALA A 221 -1.14 -18.72 8.03
C ALA A 221 0.14 -18.41 7.22
N MET A 222 1.04 -17.59 7.77
CA MET A 222 2.35 -17.30 7.18
C MET A 222 3.24 -18.55 7.11
N ALA A 223 3.24 -19.41 8.13
CA ALA A 223 3.99 -20.66 8.16
C ALA A 223 3.48 -21.67 7.12
N ARG A 224 2.18 -21.66 6.83
CA ARG A 224 1.59 -22.45 5.74
C ARG A 224 2.03 -21.90 4.39
N LEU A 225 1.96 -20.58 4.19
CA LEU A 225 2.39 -19.94 2.94
C LEU A 225 3.88 -20.16 2.67
N HIS A 226 4.72 -19.92 3.66
CA HIS A 226 6.18 -20.07 3.57
C HIS A 226 6.55 -21.50 3.13
N ARG A 227 5.96 -22.53 3.78
CA ARG A 227 6.16 -23.93 3.39
C ARG A 227 5.65 -24.25 1.98
N ALA A 228 4.49 -23.70 1.59
CA ALA A 228 3.95 -23.91 0.25
C ALA A 228 4.88 -23.34 -0.83
N VAL A 229 5.40 -22.13 -0.62
CA VAL A 229 6.36 -21.49 -1.53
C VAL A 229 7.68 -22.24 -1.56
N GLU A 230 8.25 -22.57 -0.39
CA GLU A 230 9.54 -23.28 -0.28
C GLU A 230 9.51 -24.65 -0.98
N ARG A 231 8.39 -25.37 -0.87
CA ARG A 231 8.21 -26.68 -1.49
C ARG A 231 7.72 -26.62 -2.94
N LYS A 232 7.49 -25.42 -3.48
CA LYS A 232 6.80 -25.20 -4.77
C LYS A 232 5.46 -25.95 -4.83
N ASP A 233 4.76 -26.06 -3.70
CA ASP A 233 3.47 -26.73 -3.58
C ASP A 233 2.35 -25.79 -4.06
N ARG A 234 2.05 -25.90 -5.35
CA ARG A 234 1.02 -25.10 -6.01
C ARG A 234 -0.36 -25.32 -5.39
N VAL A 235 -0.71 -26.54 -5.00
CA VAL A 235 -2.05 -26.84 -4.45
C VAL A 235 -2.23 -26.12 -3.13
N ALA A 236 -1.26 -26.24 -2.22
CA ALA A 236 -1.30 -25.53 -0.95
C ALA A 236 -1.30 -23.99 -1.14
N LEU A 237 -0.52 -23.47 -2.09
CA LEU A 237 -0.51 -22.04 -2.41
C LEU A 237 -1.90 -21.57 -2.85
N VAL A 238 -2.54 -22.31 -3.78
CA VAL A 238 -3.88 -21.98 -4.28
C VAL A 238 -4.90 -22.00 -3.15
N GLU A 239 -4.85 -22.98 -2.25
CA GLU A 239 -5.76 -23.02 -1.10
C GLU A 239 -5.59 -21.83 -0.16
N ILE A 240 -4.34 -21.48 0.19
CA ILE A 240 -4.03 -20.38 1.12
C ILE A 240 -4.42 -19.04 0.50
N ALA A 241 -4.14 -18.84 -0.78
CA ALA A 241 -4.33 -17.58 -1.50
C ALA A 241 -5.62 -17.54 -2.33
N ARG A 242 -6.55 -18.49 -2.14
CA ARG A 242 -7.74 -18.64 -2.99
C ARG A 242 -8.52 -17.34 -3.17
N PRO A 243 -8.81 -16.53 -2.13
CA PRO A 243 -9.53 -15.27 -2.30
C PRO A 243 -8.82 -14.31 -3.27
N TYR A 244 -7.51 -14.11 -3.08
CA TYR A 244 -6.71 -13.26 -3.95
C TYR A 244 -6.60 -13.81 -5.37
N LEU A 245 -6.33 -15.11 -5.52
CA LEU A 245 -6.14 -15.74 -6.83
C LEU A 245 -7.43 -15.80 -7.64
N SER A 246 -8.59 -16.04 -6.99
CA SER A 246 -9.90 -15.96 -7.64
C SER A 246 -10.19 -14.54 -8.14
N ARG A 247 -9.90 -13.52 -7.32
CA ARG A 247 -9.98 -12.12 -7.73
C ARG A 247 -9.10 -11.87 -8.94
N LEU A 248 -7.84 -12.30 -8.87
CA LEU A 248 -6.88 -12.08 -9.93
C LEU A 248 -7.26 -12.79 -11.23
N ALA A 249 -7.77 -14.02 -11.13
CA ALA A 249 -8.26 -14.78 -12.27
C ALA A 249 -9.37 -14.02 -12.99
N TYR A 250 -10.36 -13.54 -12.24
CA TYR A 250 -11.45 -12.72 -12.77
C TYR A 250 -10.92 -11.47 -13.48
N MET A 251 -10.04 -10.70 -12.82
CA MET A 251 -9.50 -9.46 -13.37
C MET A 251 -8.63 -9.66 -14.62
N LEU A 252 -8.00 -10.81 -14.76
CA LEU A 252 -7.12 -11.15 -15.89
C LEU A 252 -7.80 -12.02 -16.94
N GLY A 253 -9.09 -12.31 -16.81
CA GLY A 253 -9.81 -13.21 -17.72
C GLY A 253 -9.28 -14.64 -17.72
N LYS A 254 -8.72 -15.11 -16.60
CA LYS A 254 -8.33 -16.53 -16.41
C LYS A 254 -9.54 -17.34 -15.96
N ALA A 255 -9.52 -18.65 -16.27
CA ALA A 255 -10.63 -19.55 -15.96
C ALA A 255 -10.92 -19.63 -14.45
N ASP A 256 -9.87 -19.73 -13.63
CA ASP A 256 -9.97 -19.92 -12.19
C ASP A 256 -8.69 -19.52 -11.45
N ALA A 257 -8.71 -19.68 -10.12
CA ALA A 257 -7.59 -19.40 -9.24
C ALA A 257 -6.34 -20.24 -9.55
N ASP A 258 -6.52 -21.48 -10.00
CA ASP A 258 -5.45 -22.38 -10.38
C ASP A 258 -4.72 -21.87 -11.63
N ALA A 259 -5.45 -21.41 -12.65
CA ALA A 259 -4.88 -20.79 -13.85
C ALA A 259 -4.16 -19.48 -13.54
N ALA A 260 -4.69 -18.65 -12.63
CA ALA A 260 -4.00 -17.45 -12.17
C ALA A 260 -2.71 -17.78 -11.40
N ALA A 261 -2.73 -18.81 -10.55
CA ALA A 261 -1.55 -19.27 -9.81
C ALA A 261 -0.46 -19.81 -10.74
N ALA A 262 -0.80 -20.59 -11.76
CA ALA A 262 0.15 -21.07 -12.76
C ALA A 262 0.86 -19.89 -13.44
N MET A 263 0.07 -18.92 -13.94
CA MET A 263 0.61 -17.71 -14.58
C MET A 263 1.58 -16.95 -13.66
N ILE A 264 1.25 -16.79 -12.38
CA ILE A 264 2.12 -16.15 -11.40
C ILE A 264 3.41 -16.95 -11.20
N LEU A 265 3.30 -18.26 -10.96
CA LEU A 265 4.45 -19.11 -10.66
C LEU A 265 5.45 -19.16 -11.83
N ASP A 266 4.95 -19.04 -13.06
CA ASP A 266 5.78 -19.02 -14.26
C ASP A 266 6.58 -17.72 -14.42
N SER A 267 6.12 -16.59 -13.86
CA SER A 267 6.75 -15.27 -14.04
C SER A 267 7.39 -14.69 -12.79
N ALA A 268 6.96 -15.10 -11.60
CA ALA A 268 7.32 -14.46 -10.36
C ALA A 268 8.78 -14.73 -9.97
N PRO A 269 9.58 -13.69 -9.66
CA PRO A 269 10.98 -13.88 -9.24
C PRO A 269 11.13 -14.78 -8.02
N TRP A 270 10.19 -14.73 -7.07
CA TRP A 270 10.18 -15.54 -5.84
C TRP A 270 9.82 -17.01 -6.09
N ALA A 271 9.25 -17.35 -7.25
CA ALA A 271 8.93 -18.71 -7.65
C ALA A 271 9.95 -19.30 -8.65
N SER A 272 10.88 -18.48 -9.13
CA SER A 272 11.84 -18.87 -10.17
C SER A 272 12.83 -19.95 -9.71
N ASP A 273 13.43 -20.66 -10.67
CA ASP A 273 14.46 -21.67 -10.40
C ASP A 273 15.78 -21.10 -9.86
N LYS A 274 15.92 -19.76 -9.84
CA LYS A 274 17.06 -19.09 -9.19
C LYS A 274 16.94 -19.09 -7.68
N VAL A 275 15.72 -19.27 -7.14
CA VAL A 275 15.48 -19.30 -5.71
C VAL A 275 16.05 -20.58 -5.12
N ALA A 276 17.04 -20.44 -4.24
CA ALA A 276 17.65 -21.55 -3.53
C ALA A 276 17.01 -21.76 -2.16
N SER A 277 16.60 -20.67 -1.50
CA SER A 277 15.95 -20.71 -0.19
C SER A 277 15.07 -19.49 0.03
N LEU A 278 14.21 -19.57 1.05
CA LEU A 278 13.54 -18.41 1.61
C LEU A 278 14.26 -17.95 2.87
N ARG A 279 14.20 -16.65 3.17
CA ARG A 279 14.59 -16.13 4.48
C ARG A 279 13.83 -16.90 5.56
N PRO A 280 14.49 -17.30 6.66
CA PRO A 280 13.82 -18.06 7.71
C PRO A 280 12.59 -17.32 8.25
N LEU A 281 11.51 -18.07 8.43
CA LEU A 281 10.31 -17.60 9.11
C LEU A 281 10.66 -17.21 10.56
N LEU A 282 9.97 -16.20 11.10
CA LEU A 282 10.03 -15.88 12.52
C LEU A 282 9.63 -17.11 13.35
N SER A 283 10.31 -17.34 14.46
CA SER A 283 9.80 -18.22 15.50
C SER A 283 8.47 -17.68 16.03
N ARG A 284 7.67 -18.55 16.67
CA ARG A 284 6.40 -18.12 17.31
C ARG A 284 6.64 -17.03 18.35
N GLU A 285 7.75 -17.10 19.08
CA GLU A 285 8.10 -16.11 20.10
C GLU A 285 8.43 -14.76 19.48
N GLU A 286 9.28 -14.73 18.44
CA GLU A 286 9.59 -13.51 17.71
C GLU A 286 8.34 -12.88 17.08
N ALA A 287 7.42 -13.70 16.57
CA ALA A 287 6.17 -13.23 15.98
C ALA A 287 5.24 -12.49 16.97
N ARG A 288 5.34 -12.78 18.27
CA ARG A 288 4.57 -12.08 19.31
C ARG A 288 4.99 -10.61 19.45
N GLY A 289 6.28 -10.31 19.30
CA GLY A 289 6.84 -8.95 19.38
C GLY A 289 7.01 -8.25 18.03
N ALA A 290 6.82 -8.96 16.92
CA ALA A 290 7.08 -8.42 15.59
C ALA A 290 6.15 -7.25 15.23
N ALA A 291 6.67 -6.26 14.52
CA ALA A 291 5.85 -5.20 13.96
C ALA A 291 4.86 -5.75 12.91
N LEU A 292 3.62 -5.26 12.98
CA LEU A 292 2.56 -5.57 12.02
C LEU A 292 2.26 -4.36 11.15
N LEU A 293 1.91 -4.64 9.90
CA LEU A 293 1.34 -3.66 8.98
C LEU A 293 -0.13 -4.01 8.77
N PHE A 294 -1.00 -3.05 9.02
CA PHE A 294 -2.43 -3.16 8.79
C PHE A 294 -2.81 -2.36 7.55
N GLY A 295 -3.84 -2.83 6.85
CA GLY A 295 -4.62 -1.96 5.99
C GLY A 295 -5.28 -0.83 6.80
N SER A 296 -5.65 0.28 6.13
CA SER A 296 -6.24 1.44 6.81
C SER A 296 -7.56 1.12 7.54
N ASP A 297 -8.35 0.18 7.01
CA ASP A 297 -9.59 -0.32 7.62
C ASP A 297 -9.40 -1.56 8.52
N ARG A 298 -8.13 -1.96 8.72
CA ARG A 298 -7.69 -3.10 9.53
C ARG A 298 -8.21 -4.47 9.08
N ARG A 299 -8.76 -4.61 7.87
CA ARG A 299 -9.23 -5.90 7.33
C ARG A 299 -8.11 -6.80 6.80
N LEU A 300 -6.96 -6.19 6.56
CA LEU A 300 -5.75 -6.82 6.06
C LEU A 300 -4.61 -6.63 7.07
N VAL A 301 -3.81 -7.67 7.24
CA VAL A 301 -2.62 -7.63 8.10
C VAL A 301 -1.46 -8.45 7.52
N CYS A 302 -0.23 -8.01 7.72
CA CYS A 302 0.96 -8.83 7.54
C CYS A 302 2.05 -8.49 8.56
N PHE A 303 3.08 -9.34 8.67
CA PHE A 303 4.30 -8.99 9.39
C PHE A 303 5.15 -8.03 8.54
N ALA A 304 5.61 -6.94 9.16
CA ALA A 304 6.38 -5.88 8.48
C ALA A 304 7.73 -6.36 7.92
N ASP A 305 8.28 -7.46 8.45
CA ASP A 305 9.56 -8.02 8.03
C ASP A 305 9.46 -8.96 6.80
N HIS A 306 8.27 -9.07 6.20
CA HIS A 306 7.98 -9.74 4.92
C HIS A 306 8.82 -11.02 4.65
N ARG A 307 8.65 -12.04 5.50
CA ARG A 307 9.53 -13.23 5.52
C ARG A 307 9.41 -14.18 4.33
N VAL A 308 8.45 -13.98 3.42
CA VAL A 308 8.49 -14.61 2.10
C VAL A 308 9.45 -13.80 1.22
N THR A 309 10.74 -13.89 1.55
CA THR A 309 11.84 -13.24 0.85
C THR A 309 12.71 -14.33 0.25
N ALA A 310 12.81 -14.34 -1.07
CA ALA A 310 13.55 -15.33 -1.83
C ALA A 310 15.03 -14.94 -1.94
N LEU A 311 15.91 -15.93 -1.75
CA LEU A 311 17.36 -15.79 -1.81
C LEU A 311 17.93 -16.72 -2.89
N ASP A 312 19.00 -16.29 -3.56
CA ASP A 312 19.76 -17.15 -4.45
C ASP A 312 20.68 -18.11 -3.69
N ARG A 313 21.48 -18.89 -4.44
CA ARG A 313 22.41 -19.89 -3.86
C ARG A 313 23.52 -19.28 -3.02
N ASP A 314 23.87 -18.03 -3.27
CA ASP A 314 24.89 -17.29 -2.54
C ASP A 314 24.30 -16.53 -1.34
N GLY A 315 22.98 -16.65 -1.13
CA GLY A 315 22.25 -15.95 -0.07
C GLY A 315 21.90 -14.51 -0.42
N ASN A 316 22.08 -14.08 -1.67
CA ASN A 316 21.71 -12.74 -2.09
C ASN A 316 20.20 -12.61 -2.26
N PHE A 317 19.70 -11.41 -1.98
CA PHE A 317 18.31 -11.05 -2.16
C PHE A 317 17.88 -11.12 -3.63
N LEU A 318 16.78 -11.85 -3.90
CA LEU A 318 16.14 -11.88 -5.21
C LEU A 318 14.86 -11.06 -5.24
N SER A 319 13.95 -11.32 -4.29
CA SER A 319 12.65 -10.66 -4.23
C SER A 319 11.96 -10.88 -2.88
N THR A 320 10.92 -10.08 -2.62
CA THR A 320 10.02 -10.23 -1.48
C THR A 320 8.59 -10.28 -1.97
N LEU A 321 7.79 -11.16 -1.37
CA LEU A 321 6.35 -11.23 -1.56
C LEU A 321 5.65 -10.60 -0.33
N PRO A 322 5.26 -9.32 -0.37
CA PRO A 322 4.45 -8.71 0.68
C PRO A 322 3.03 -9.25 0.58
N PHE A 323 2.70 -10.20 1.47
CA PHE A 323 1.46 -10.95 1.42
C PHE A 323 0.58 -10.64 2.63
N TYR A 324 -0.62 -10.13 2.37
CA TYR A 324 -1.58 -9.70 3.37
C TYR A 324 -2.69 -10.72 3.55
N PHE A 325 -2.99 -10.99 4.82
CA PHE A 325 -4.02 -11.92 5.25
C PHE A 325 -5.25 -11.17 5.74
N GLY A 326 -6.42 -11.74 5.45
CA GLY A 326 -7.69 -11.34 6.02
C GLY A 326 -8.41 -12.55 6.61
N ARG A 327 -9.41 -12.30 7.46
CA ARG A 327 -10.21 -13.36 8.10
C ARG A 327 -11.69 -13.10 7.88
N ARG A 328 -12.42 -14.08 7.35
CA ARG A 328 -13.89 -14.06 7.37
C ARG A 328 -14.38 -14.41 8.78
N PRO A 329 -15.55 -13.92 9.23
CA PRO A 329 -16.08 -14.27 10.54
C PRO A 329 -16.10 -15.79 10.77
N GLY A 330 -15.44 -16.25 11.85
CA GLY A 330 -15.31 -17.67 12.21
C GLY A 330 -14.42 -18.52 11.29
N GLY A 331 -13.81 -17.94 10.25
CA GLY A 331 -12.96 -18.64 9.28
C GLY A 331 -11.45 -18.57 9.60
N PRO A 332 -10.62 -19.31 8.84
CA PRO A 332 -9.17 -19.18 8.94
C PRO A 332 -8.69 -17.85 8.34
N MET A 333 -7.45 -17.46 8.67
CA MET A 333 -6.76 -16.42 7.93
C MET A 333 -6.33 -16.94 6.56
N LEU A 334 -6.69 -16.21 5.51
CA LEU A 334 -6.37 -16.53 4.12
C LEU A 334 -5.69 -15.34 3.44
N GLY A 335 -4.93 -15.65 2.39
CA GLY A 335 -4.31 -14.67 1.52
C GLY A 335 -5.34 -13.88 0.73
N CYS A 336 -5.44 -12.59 1.04
CA CYS A 336 -6.43 -11.71 0.41
C CYS A 336 -5.80 -10.69 -0.51
N PHE A 337 -4.51 -10.35 -0.33
CA PHE A 337 -3.89 -9.32 -1.14
C PHE A 337 -2.35 -9.48 -1.17
N SER A 338 -1.75 -9.16 -2.31
CA SER A 338 -0.30 -8.99 -2.42
C SER A 338 0.04 -8.02 -3.53
N ARG A 339 0.90 -7.05 -3.20
CA ARG A 339 1.33 -6.00 -4.14
C ARG A 339 2.28 -6.52 -5.23
N HIS A 340 3.13 -7.48 -4.89
CA HIS A 340 4.21 -7.97 -5.76
C HIS A 340 4.07 -9.46 -6.05
N MET A 341 2.83 -9.97 -6.09
CA MET A 341 2.62 -11.37 -6.45
C MET A 341 2.93 -11.65 -7.92
N LYS A 342 2.94 -10.62 -8.77
CA LYS A 342 3.26 -10.71 -10.20
C LYS A 342 4.68 -10.26 -10.51
#